data_AF-A0A2I1DAD5-F1
#
_entry.id   AF-A0A2I1DAD5-F1
#
_cell.length_a   1.000
_cell.length_b   1.000
_cell.length_c   1.000
_cell.angle_alpha   90.00
_cell.angle_beta   90.00
_cell.angle_gamma   90.00
#
_symmetry.space_group_name_H-M   'P 1'
#
loop_
_entity.id
_entity.type
_entity.pdbx_description
1 polymer ?
#
loop_
_entity_poly.entity_id
_entity_poly.type
_entity_poly.pdbx_seq_one_letter_code
_entity_poly.pdbx_strand_id
1 'polypeptide(L)'
;MDQSSEPNNAALYDARRRRGSVGTTRLFDDIVSASNFDRDEVDRLRKRFMKLDKNSSGTIDRDEFLSLPQVSSNPLATRMIAIFDEDGGGDVDFQEFVSGLSAFSSKGNKEEKLRFAFKVYDIDRDGFISNGELFIVLKMMVGNNLKDIQLQQIVDKTIMEADKDQDGKISFEEFTDMVENTDISLSMTLNQI
;
A
#
# COMPACT_ATOMS: atom_id res chain seq x y z
N MET A 1 -28.99 -16.31 9.46
CA MET A 1 -29.14 -16.44 8.00
C MET A 1 -27.75 -16.61 7.47
N ASP A 2 -27.50 -17.78 6.89
CA ASP A 2 -26.22 -18.25 6.40
C ASP A 2 -25.82 -17.42 5.17
N GLN A 3 -24.88 -16.48 5.35
CA GLN A 3 -24.19 -15.87 4.20
C GLN A 3 -23.15 -16.88 3.75
N SER A 4 -23.55 -17.70 2.78
CA SER A 4 -22.66 -18.54 1.99
C SER A 4 -21.50 -17.68 1.49
N SER A 5 -20.33 -17.88 2.08
CA SER A 5 -19.07 -17.26 1.70
C SER A 5 -18.77 -17.64 0.26
N GLU A 6 -18.93 -16.69 -0.65
CA GLU A 6 -18.43 -16.85 -2.02
C GLU A 6 -16.92 -17.11 -1.93
N PRO A 7 -16.42 -18.15 -2.61
CA PRO A 7 -15.00 -18.44 -2.56
C PRO A 7 -14.24 -17.27 -3.17
N ASN A 8 -13.18 -16.79 -2.52
CA ASN A 8 -12.38 -15.66 -2.98
C ASN A 8 -11.68 -15.94 -4.31
N ASN A 9 -11.46 -14.89 -5.10
CA ASN A 9 -10.62 -14.85 -6.30
C ASN A 9 -9.35 -15.72 -6.19
N ALA A 10 -8.45 -15.58 -5.21
CA ALA A 10 -7.21 -16.39 -5.14
C ALA A 10 -7.46 -17.92 -5.02
N ALA A 11 -8.41 -18.31 -4.16
CA ALA A 11 -8.80 -19.71 -3.96
C ALA A 11 -9.63 -20.25 -5.14
N LEU A 12 -10.50 -19.40 -5.72
CA LEU A 12 -11.22 -19.64 -6.96
C LEU A 12 -10.28 -19.83 -8.14
N TYR A 13 -9.22 -19.03 -8.24
CA TYR A 13 -8.19 -19.16 -9.27
C TYR A 13 -7.54 -20.53 -9.18
N ASP A 14 -7.11 -20.99 -7.99
CA ASP A 14 -6.47 -22.31 -7.87
C ASP A 14 -7.48 -23.45 -8.12
N ALA A 15 -8.69 -23.35 -7.57
CA ALA A 15 -9.74 -24.35 -7.72
C ALA A 15 -10.33 -24.44 -9.14
N ARG A 16 -10.31 -23.34 -9.90
CA ARG A 16 -10.80 -23.26 -11.29
C ARG A 16 -9.68 -23.42 -12.33
N ARG A 17 -8.42 -23.08 -12.03
CA ARG A 17 -7.24 -23.43 -12.85
C ARG A 17 -7.06 -24.93 -12.92
N ARG A 18 -7.25 -25.66 -11.82
CA ARG A 18 -7.30 -27.14 -11.81
C ARG A 18 -8.47 -27.70 -12.64
N ARG A 19 -9.50 -26.89 -12.93
CA ARG A 19 -10.69 -27.26 -13.71
C ARG A 19 -10.75 -26.65 -15.12
N GLY A 20 -9.76 -25.87 -15.55
CA GLY A 20 -9.68 -25.31 -16.92
C GLY A 20 -10.81 -24.34 -17.32
N SER A 21 -11.22 -23.41 -16.44
CA SER A 21 -12.28 -22.43 -16.75
C SER A 21 -11.75 -21.13 -17.39
N VAL A 22 -12.41 -20.67 -18.47
CA VAL A 22 -12.06 -19.48 -19.28
C VAL A 22 -12.16 -18.16 -18.49
N GLY A 23 -13.05 -18.06 -17.51
CA GLY A 23 -13.27 -16.82 -16.72
C GLY A 23 -12.10 -16.45 -15.81
N THR A 24 -11.36 -17.45 -15.30
CA THR A 24 -10.19 -17.25 -14.44
C THR A 24 -8.92 -16.90 -15.20
N THR A 25 -8.84 -17.16 -16.50
CA THR A 25 -7.71 -16.66 -17.29
C THR A 25 -7.81 -15.15 -17.48
N ARG A 26 -9.03 -14.61 -17.67
CA ARG A 26 -9.24 -13.17 -17.90
C ARG A 26 -8.85 -12.32 -16.70
N LEU A 27 -9.41 -12.59 -15.51
CA LEU A 27 -9.10 -11.78 -14.33
C LEU A 27 -7.60 -11.86 -13.96
N PHE A 28 -6.95 -13.00 -14.19
CA PHE A 28 -5.50 -13.14 -13.97
C PHE A 28 -4.70 -12.32 -14.99
N ASP A 29 -5.12 -12.36 -16.25
CA ASP A 29 -4.52 -11.57 -17.31
C ASP A 29 -4.74 -10.07 -17.08
N ASP A 30 -5.89 -9.69 -16.53
CA ASP A 30 -6.21 -8.31 -16.14
C ASP A 30 -5.25 -7.84 -15.04
N ILE A 31 -5.04 -8.63 -13.97
CA ILE A 31 -4.08 -8.32 -12.89
C ILE A 31 -2.65 -8.20 -13.42
N VAL A 32 -2.22 -9.10 -14.30
CA VAL A 32 -0.91 -9.03 -14.95
C VAL A 32 -0.79 -7.77 -15.80
N SER A 33 -1.84 -7.41 -16.54
CA SER A 33 -1.85 -6.22 -17.41
C SER A 33 -1.90 -4.89 -16.65
N ALA A 34 -2.51 -4.89 -15.46
CA ALA A 34 -2.68 -3.71 -14.61
C ALA A 34 -1.52 -3.52 -13.62
N SER A 35 -0.52 -4.41 -13.60
CA SER A 35 0.61 -4.35 -12.69
C SER A 35 1.95 -4.35 -13.41
N ASN A 36 3.00 -4.00 -12.68
CA ASN A 36 4.38 -4.01 -13.12
C ASN A 36 5.00 -5.42 -13.00
N PHE A 37 4.18 -6.48 -13.13
CA PHE A 37 4.59 -7.86 -12.95
C PHE A 37 4.26 -8.74 -14.14
N ASP A 38 5.13 -9.70 -14.45
CA ASP A 38 4.85 -10.75 -15.42
C ASP A 38 4.03 -11.91 -14.81
N ARG A 39 3.59 -12.84 -15.65
CA ARG A 39 2.77 -13.98 -15.22
C ARG A 39 3.45 -14.84 -14.16
N ASP A 40 4.77 -15.00 -14.23
CA ASP A 40 5.51 -15.82 -13.29
C ASP A 40 5.68 -15.11 -11.95
N GLU A 41 5.90 -13.80 -11.97
CA GLU A 41 5.88 -12.91 -10.79
C GLU A 41 4.53 -12.95 -10.09
N VAL A 42 3.42 -12.80 -10.82
CA VAL A 42 2.07 -12.87 -10.25
C VAL A 42 1.76 -14.27 -9.68
N ASP A 43 2.20 -15.36 -10.30
CA ASP A 43 2.03 -16.71 -9.72
C ASP A 43 2.87 -16.91 -8.44
N ARG A 44 4.05 -16.28 -8.33
CA ARG A 44 4.83 -16.26 -7.08
C ARG A 44 4.13 -15.45 -6.00
N LEU A 45 3.62 -14.27 -6.33
CA LEU A 45 2.84 -13.42 -5.42
C LEU A 45 1.60 -14.16 -4.91
N ARG A 46 0.88 -14.87 -5.78
CA ARG A 46 -0.26 -15.71 -5.40
C ARG A 46 0.09 -16.77 -4.36
N LYS A 47 1.21 -17.47 -4.54
CA LYS A 47 1.69 -18.46 -3.55
C LYS A 47 2.03 -17.82 -2.21
N ARG A 48 2.58 -16.60 -2.22
CA ARG A 48 2.84 -15.83 -0.99
C ARG A 48 1.53 -15.40 -0.33
N PHE A 49 0.56 -14.89 -1.10
CA PHE A 49 -0.76 -14.50 -0.62
C PHE A 49 -1.46 -15.66 0.11
N MET A 50 -1.54 -16.84 -0.52
CA MET A 50 -2.15 -18.03 0.10
C MET A 50 -1.42 -18.53 1.36
N LYS A 51 -0.14 -18.13 1.55
CA LYS A 51 0.60 -18.45 2.76
C LYS A 51 0.30 -17.46 3.90
N LEU A 52 -0.12 -16.25 3.57
CA LEU A 52 -0.52 -15.20 4.51
C LEU A 52 -1.96 -15.39 4.97
N ASP A 53 -2.86 -15.72 4.04
CA ASP A 53 -4.26 -16.08 4.27
C ASP A 53 -4.35 -17.45 4.98
N LYS A 54 -4.16 -17.45 6.29
CA LYS A 54 -4.07 -18.65 7.13
C LYS A 54 -5.43 -19.28 7.33
N ASN A 55 -6.47 -18.45 7.44
CA ASN A 55 -7.84 -18.92 7.61
C ASN A 55 -8.50 -19.32 6.28
N SER A 56 -7.83 -19.10 5.13
CA SER A 56 -8.37 -19.37 3.79
C SER A 56 -9.67 -18.62 3.51
N SER A 57 -9.85 -17.46 4.14
CA SER A 57 -10.95 -16.52 3.87
C SER A 57 -10.82 -15.93 2.47
N GLY A 58 -9.57 -15.81 2.02
CA GLY A 58 -9.22 -15.26 0.73
C GLY A 58 -8.98 -13.75 0.71
N THR A 59 -9.12 -13.09 1.84
CA THR A 59 -8.57 -11.77 2.04
C THR A 59 -7.48 -11.89 3.10
N ILE A 60 -6.56 -10.93 3.14
CA ILE A 60 -5.56 -10.85 4.19
C ILE A 60 -6.06 -9.82 5.19
N ASP A 61 -6.43 -10.29 6.37
CA ASP A 61 -6.82 -9.39 7.45
C ASP A 61 -5.59 -8.74 8.12
N ARG A 62 -5.86 -7.76 8.99
CA ARG A 62 -4.82 -7.04 9.71
C ARG A 62 -3.93 -7.97 10.55
N ASP A 63 -4.49 -8.97 11.20
CA ASP A 63 -3.76 -9.87 12.08
C ASP A 63 -2.88 -10.83 11.28
N GLU A 64 -3.36 -11.28 10.12
CA GLU A 64 -2.59 -12.09 9.17
C GLU A 64 -1.41 -11.31 8.60
N PHE A 65 -1.61 -10.04 8.24
CA PHE A 65 -0.54 -9.15 7.77
C PHE A 65 0.50 -8.86 8.87
N LEU A 66 0.04 -8.57 10.09
CA LEU A 66 0.90 -8.35 11.26
C LEU A 66 1.54 -9.64 11.78
N SER A 67 1.12 -10.82 11.32
CA SER A 67 1.75 -12.08 11.72
C SER A 67 3.13 -12.29 11.08
N LEU A 68 3.48 -11.50 10.06
CA LEU A 68 4.81 -11.46 9.48
C LEU A 68 5.78 -10.71 10.41
N PRO A 69 6.85 -11.35 10.93
CA PRO A 69 7.78 -10.68 11.83
C PRO A 69 8.48 -9.44 11.23
N GLN A 70 8.69 -9.44 9.91
CA GLN A 70 9.27 -8.29 9.20
C GLN A 70 8.30 -7.09 9.13
N VAL A 71 7.00 -7.35 9.26
CA VAL A 71 5.95 -6.35 9.18
C VAL A 71 5.53 -5.89 10.57
N SER A 72 5.39 -6.81 11.53
CA SER A 72 4.94 -6.52 12.90
C SER A 72 5.83 -5.52 13.63
N SER A 73 7.10 -5.43 13.24
CA SER A 73 8.10 -4.53 13.81
C SER A 73 8.23 -3.20 13.05
N ASN A 74 7.57 -3.07 11.89
CA ASN A 74 7.61 -1.86 11.08
C ASN A 74 6.55 -0.86 11.58
N PRO A 75 6.94 0.35 12.01
CA PRO A 75 6.00 1.36 12.52
C PRO A 75 4.94 1.80 11.49
N LEU A 76 5.21 1.61 10.19
CA LEU A 76 4.32 1.97 9.09
C LEU A 76 3.47 0.79 8.60
N ALA A 77 3.57 -0.39 9.23
CA ALA A 77 2.83 -1.58 8.78
C ALA A 77 1.31 -1.33 8.67
N THR A 78 0.72 -0.62 9.63
CA THR A 78 -0.72 -0.30 9.57
C THR A 78 -1.04 0.65 8.42
N ARG A 79 -0.14 1.59 8.09
CA ARG A 79 -0.29 2.46 6.91
C ARG A 79 -0.18 1.65 5.63
N MET A 80 0.76 0.72 5.54
CA MET A 80 0.91 -0.16 4.37
C MET A 80 -0.35 -0.99 4.09
N ILE A 81 -0.94 -1.59 5.13
CA ILE A 81 -2.21 -2.32 5.01
C ILE A 81 -3.30 -1.39 4.49
N ALA A 82 -3.45 -0.22 5.10
CA ALA A 82 -4.45 0.76 4.71
C ALA A 82 -4.20 1.38 3.32
N ILE A 83 -3.02 1.23 2.71
CA ILE A 83 -2.79 1.64 1.32
C ILE A 83 -3.17 0.52 0.35
N PHE A 84 -2.99 -0.74 0.77
CA PHE A 84 -3.31 -1.90 -0.06
C PHE A 84 -4.83 -2.11 -0.14
N ASP A 85 -5.54 -1.93 0.98
CA ASP A 85 -7.01 -1.95 1.08
C ASP A 85 -7.62 -0.74 0.35
N GLU A 86 -7.71 -0.78 -0.98
CA GLU A 86 -8.13 0.35 -1.80
C GLU A 86 -9.64 0.62 -1.65
N ASP A 87 -10.44 -0.41 -1.41
CA ASP A 87 -11.88 -0.26 -1.23
C ASP A 87 -12.32 0.10 0.20
N GLY A 88 -11.42 -0.01 1.19
CA GLY A 88 -11.68 0.32 2.59
C GLY A 88 -12.50 -0.75 3.33
N GLY A 89 -12.54 -1.98 2.81
CA GLY A 89 -13.23 -3.13 3.39
C GLY A 89 -12.64 -3.61 4.72
N GLY A 90 -11.40 -3.22 5.02
CA GLY A 90 -10.68 -3.61 6.23
C GLY A 90 -9.88 -4.91 6.11
N ASP A 91 -9.94 -5.55 4.95
CA ASP A 91 -9.14 -6.69 4.54
C ASP A 91 -8.55 -6.44 3.14
N VAL A 92 -7.50 -7.19 2.77
CA VAL A 92 -6.77 -6.97 1.51
C VAL A 92 -6.99 -8.16 0.59
N ASP A 93 -7.63 -7.95 -0.55
CA ASP A 93 -7.81 -9.02 -1.55
C ASP A 93 -6.54 -9.26 -2.39
N PHE A 94 -6.58 -10.28 -3.26
CA PHE A 94 -5.41 -10.61 -4.08
C PHE A 94 -5.07 -9.55 -5.14
N GLN A 95 -6.08 -8.88 -5.70
CA GLN A 95 -5.88 -7.82 -6.68
C GLN A 95 -5.23 -6.61 -6.01
N GLU A 96 -5.74 -6.19 -4.87
CA GLU A 96 -5.20 -5.15 -4.00
C GLU A 96 -3.77 -5.44 -3.54
N PHE A 97 -3.50 -6.68 -3.13
CA PHE A 97 -2.16 -7.12 -2.76
C PHE A 97 -1.15 -6.98 -3.92
N VAL A 98 -1.54 -7.35 -5.14
CA VAL A 98 -0.67 -7.23 -6.32
C VAL A 98 -0.51 -5.76 -6.73
N SER A 99 -1.59 -4.99 -6.76
CA SER A 99 -1.57 -3.56 -7.07
C SER A 99 -0.68 -2.78 -6.09
N GLY A 100 -0.82 -3.03 -4.79
CA GLY A 100 0.00 -2.41 -3.75
C GLY A 100 1.49 -2.72 -3.89
N LEU A 101 1.84 -3.96 -4.26
CA LEU A 101 3.23 -4.35 -4.50
C LEU A 101 3.78 -3.84 -5.85
N SER A 102 2.91 -3.55 -6.82
CA SER A 102 3.28 -3.07 -8.15
C SER A 102 4.10 -1.77 -8.10
N ALA A 103 3.76 -0.87 -7.17
CA ALA A 103 4.49 0.38 -6.95
C ALA A 103 5.97 0.15 -6.54
N PHE A 104 6.28 -0.98 -5.90
CA PHE A 104 7.63 -1.35 -5.48
C PHE A 104 8.43 -2.08 -6.55
N SER A 105 7.82 -2.43 -7.67
CA SER A 105 8.52 -3.06 -8.80
C SER A 105 9.59 -2.12 -9.34
N SER A 106 10.73 -2.68 -9.75
CA SER A 106 11.77 -1.94 -10.49
C SER A 106 11.31 -1.51 -11.88
N LYS A 107 10.22 -2.11 -12.39
CA LYS A 107 9.57 -1.74 -13.66
C LYS A 107 8.61 -0.56 -13.52
N GLY A 108 8.25 -0.18 -12.28
CA GLY A 108 7.35 0.94 -11.99
C GLY A 108 8.01 2.30 -12.17
N ASN A 109 7.22 3.30 -12.55
CA ASN A 109 7.73 4.63 -12.83
C ASN A 109 7.88 5.50 -11.56
N LYS A 110 8.56 6.65 -11.67
CA LYS A 110 8.79 7.57 -10.54
C LYS A 110 7.49 8.12 -9.97
N GLU A 111 6.49 8.43 -10.81
CA GLU A 111 5.22 9.00 -10.37
C GLU A 111 4.42 8.01 -9.51
N GLU A 112 4.34 6.73 -9.91
CA GLU A 112 3.70 5.68 -9.12
C GLU A 112 4.31 5.55 -7.72
N LYS A 113 5.65 5.61 -7.64
CA LYS A 113 6.39 5.57 -6.38
C LYS A 113 6.13 6.81 -5.51
N LEU A 114 6.06 7.99 -6.13
CA LEU A 114 5.71 9.24 -5.45
C LEU A 114 4.29 9.21 -4.92
N ARG A 115 3.32 8.75 -5.72
CA ARG A 115 1.92 8.59 -5.27
C ARG A 115 1.81 7.61 -4.13
N PHE A 116 2.54 6.50 -4.18
CA PHE A 116 2.57 5.56 -3.06
C PHE A 116 3.13 6.23 -1.80
N ALA A 117 4.27 6.93 -1.91
CA ALA A 117 4.87 7.64 -0.78
C ALA A 117 3.92 8.70 -0.21
N PHE A 118 3.18 9.41 -1.06
CA PHE A 118 2.15 10.38 -0.66
C PHE A 118 1.02 9.72 0.14
N LYS A 119 0.48 8.58 -0.33
CA LYS A 119 -0.56 7.81 0.36
C LYS A 119 -0.14 7.29 1.75
N VAL A 120 1.16 7.21 2.05
CA VAL A 120 1.63 6.92 3.42
C VAL A 120 1.20 8.01 4.39
N TYR A 121 1.27 9.27 3.95
CA TYR A 121 0.92 10.45 4.73
C TYR A 121 -0.57 10.78 4.67
N ASP A 122 -1.19 10.72 3.49
CA ASP A 122 -2.63 10.97 3.30
C ASP A 122 -3.47 9.82 3.92
N ILE A 123 -4.01 10.04 5.12
CA ILE A 123 -4.70 9.03 5.92
C ILE A 123 -6.14 8.89 5.48
N ASP A 124 -6.83 10.01 5.28
CA ASP A 124 -8.25 10.03 4.93
C ASP A 124 -8.53 9.93 3.42
N ARG A 125 -7.48 9.97 2.59
CA ARG A 125 -7.52 9.85 1.12
C ARG A 125 -8.23 11.02 0.45
N ASP A 126 -8.20 12.20 1.05
CA ASP A 126 -8.77 13.42 0.45
C ASP A 126 -7.87 14.01 -0.67
N GLY A 127 -6.67 13.46 -0.86
CA GLY A 127 -5.69 13.91 -1.85
C GLY A 127 -4.76 15.01 -1.33
N PHE A 128 -4.80 15.32 -0.04
CA PHE A 128 -3.97 16.30 0.62
C PHE A 128 -3.31 15.67 1.86
N ILE A 129 -2.16 16.19 2.26
CA ILE A 129 -1.56 15.87 3.55
C ILE A 129 -1.86 17.03 4.49
N SER A 130 -2.76 16.81 5.43
CA SER A 130 -3.03 17.78 6.49
C SER A 130 -1.94 17.81 7.55
N ASN A 131 -1.94 18.88 8.36
CA ASN A 131 -1.04 19.01 9.51
C ASN A 131 -1.12 17.84 10.49
N GLY A 132 -2.35 17.40 10.81
CA GLY A 132 -2.57 16.29 11.72
C GLY A 132 -2.05 14.97 11.17
N GLU A 133 -2.22 14.72 9.88
CA GLU A 133 -1.77 13.49 9.23
C GLU A 133 -0.24 13.41 9.18
N LEU A 134 0.41 14.50 8.78
CA LEU A 134 1.86 14.59 8.79
C LEU A 134 2.42 14.36 10.20
N PHE A 135 1.80 14.96 11.23
CA PHE A 135 2.18 14.72 12.62
C PHE A 135 2.06 13.25 13.01
N ILE A 136 0.92 12.62 12.71
CA ILE A 136 0.65 11.22 13.08
C ILE A 136 1.70 10.29 12.47
N VAL A 137 1.97 10.43 11.18
CA VAL A 137 2.90 9.55 10.47
C VAL A 137 4.34 9.77 10.93
N LEU A 138 4.77 11.02 11.12
CA LEU A 138 6.08 11.28 11.69
C LEU A 138 6.20 10.75 13.12
N LYS A 139 5.14 10.85 13.94
CA LYS A 139 5.11 10.31 15.30
C LYS A 139 5.29 8.79 15.31
N MET A 140 4.70 8.06 14.35
CA MET A 140 4.91 6.63 14.18
C MET A 140 6.39 6.30 13.94
N MET A 141 7.10 7.10 13.15
CA MET A 141 8.51 6.87 12.81
C MET A 141 9.48 7.28 13.93
N VAL A 142 9.31 8.46 14.53
CA VAL A 142 10.25 9.00 15.52
C VAL A 142 9.98 8.50 16.95
N GLY A 143 8.77 8.01 17.22
CA GLY A 143 8.35 7.55 18.54
C GLY A 143 8.53 8.63 19.61
N ASN A 144 9.25 8.29 20.67
CA ASN A 144 9.52 9.19 21.81
C ASN A 144 10.86 9.93 21.71
N ASN A 145 11.55 9.86 20.56
CA ASN A 145 12.82 10.57 20.37
C ASN A 145 12.62 12.10 20.29
N LEU A 146 11.41 12.54 19.96
CA LEU A 146 11.01 13.95 19.96
C LEU A 146 9.81 14.16 20.88
N LYS A 147 9.83 15.28 21.61
CA LYS A 147 8.63 15.76 22.31
C LYS A 147 7.59 16.23 21.30
N ASP A 148 6.32 16.10 21.66
CA ASP A 148 5.21 16.47 20.76
C ASP A 148 5.30 17.93 20.30
N ILE A 149 5.72 18.84 21.18
CA ILE A 149 5.92 20.25 20.82
C ILE A 149 7.02 20.43 19.75
N GLN A 150 8.11 19.67 19.84
CA GLN A 150 9.20 19.75 18.85
C GLN A 150 8.77 19.14 17.52
N LEU A 151 8.02 18.03 17.57
CA LEU A 151 7.47 17.41 16.38
C LEU A 151 6.46 18.34 15.70
N GLN A 152 5.57 18.98 16.46
CA GLN A 152 4.61 19.94 15.92
C GLN A 152 5.30 21.12 15.25
N GLN A 153 6.38 21.66 15.84
CA GLN A 153 7.16 22.74 15.21
C GLN A 153 7.78 22.32 13.88
N ILE A 154 8.22 21.06 13.74
CA ILE A 154 8.73 20.53 12.48
C ILE A 154 7.60 20.45 11.46
N VAL A 155 6.46 19.87 11.85
CA VAL A 155 5.26 19.76 11.00
C VAL A 155 4.80 21.13 10.49
N ASP A 156 4.62 22.10 11.38
CA ASP A 156 4.16 23.45 11.04
C ASP A 156 5.11 24.12 10.05
N LYS A 157 6.42 23.99 10.29
CA LYS A 157 7.44 24.54 9.40
C LYS A 157 7.44 23.83 8.04
N THR A 158 7.30 22.52 8.01
CA THR A 158 7.24 21.75 6.76
C THR A 158 6.05 22.18 5.90
N ILE A 159 4.86 22.33 6.48
CA ILE A 159 3.70 22.81 5.73
C ILE A 159 3.93 24.24 5.23
N MET A 160 4.41 25.14 6.09
CA MET A 160 4.69 26.53 5.72
C MET A 160 5.69 26.65 4.54
N GLU A 161 6.64 25.73 4.42
CA GLU A 161 7.61 25.69 3.32
C GLU A 161 7.05 25.04 2.05
N ALA A 162 6.09 24.13 2.18
CA ALA A 162 5.51 23.34 1.10
C ALA A 162 4.29 24.00 0.44
N ASP A 163 3.45 24.61 1.25
CA ASP A 163 2.13 25.16 0.93
C ASP A 163 2.27 26.46 0.11
N LYS A 164 2.24 26.31 -1.21
CA LYS A 164 2.42 27.39 -2.19
C LYS A 164 1.13 28.15 -2.42
N ASP A 165 -0.01 27.48 -2.34
CA ASP A 165 -1.32 28.08 -2.57
C ASP A 165 -2.02 28.60 -1.30
N GLN A 166 -1.44 28.33 -0.13
CA GLN A 166 -1.84 28.80 1.20
C GLN A 166 -3.17 28.20 1.69
N ASP A 167 -3.47 26.96 1.32
CA ASP A 167 -4.65 26.22 1.79
C ASP A 167 -4.46 25.54 3.16
N GLY A 168 -3.23 25.55 3.69
CA GLY A 168 -2.86 24.96 4.98
C GLY A 168 -2.62 23.45 4.95
N LYS A 169 -2.57 22.85 3.78
CA LYS A 169 -2.28 21.43 3.55
C LYS A 169 -1.16 21.29 2.50
N ILE A 170 -0.82 20.05 2.15
CA ILE A 170 0.17 19.75 1.09
C ILE A 170 -0.52 18.91 0.02
N SER A 171 -0.69 19.48 -1.16
CA SER A 171 -1.16 18.78 -2.36
C SER A 171 -0.11 17.79 -2.89
N PHE A 172 -0.52 16.89 -3.79
CA PHE A 172 0.42 15.98 -4.43
C PHE A 172 1.53 16.72 -5.18
N GLU A 173 1.18 17.78 -5.89
CA GLU A 173 2.11 18.62 -6.65
C GLU A 173 3.17 19.26 -5.72
N GLU A 174 2.73 19.87 -4.63
CA GLU A 174 3.64 20.47 -3.63
C GLU A 174 4.53 19.43 -2.97
N PHE A 175 3.99 18.26 -2.65
CA PHE A 175 4.78 17.14 -2.15
C PHE A 175 5.86 16.73 -3.14
N THR A 176 5.53 16.60 -4.44
CA THR A 176 6.51 16.23 -5.46
C THR A 176 7.63 17.26 -5.62
N ASP A 177 7.29 18.55 -5.50
CA ASP A 177 8.26 19.64 -5.55
C ASP A 177 9.19 19.62 -4.33
N MET A 178 8.67 19.37 -3.13
CA MET A 178 9.49 19.25 -1.92
C MET A 178 10.54 18.14 -2.02
N VAL A 179 10.16 17.00 -2.59
CA VAL A 179 10.98 15.78 -2.62
C VAL A 179 11.75 15.62 -3.93
N GLU A 180 11.77 16.66 -4.79
CA GLU A 180 12.40 16.61 -6.12
C GLU A 180 13.85 16.11 -6.07
N ASN A 181 14.61 16.58 -5.06
CA ASN A 181 16.02 16.24 -4.85
C ASN A 181 16.24 14.98 -4.00
N THR A 182 15.18 14.26 -3.63
CA THR A 182 15.24 13.01 -2.89
C THR A 182 15.07 11.83 -3.85
N ASP A 183 15.95 10.83 -3.74
CA ASP A 183 15.82 9.60 -4.54
C ASP A 183 14.77 8.65 -3.93
N ILE A 184 13.50 9.03 -4.09
CA ILE A 184 12.35 8.21 -3.69
C ILE A 184 12.28 6.95 -4.54
N SER A 185 12.72 6.99 -5.80
CA SER A 185 12.72 5.84 -6.69
C SER A 185 13.54 4.68 -6.13
N LEU A 186 14.76 4.95 -5.63
CA LEU A 186 15.59 3.94 -4.99
C LEU A 186 14.98 3.44 -3.68
N SER A 187 14.41 4.35 -2.88
CA SER A 187 13.83 4.00 -1.57
C SER A 187 12.56 3.15 -1.69
N MET A 188 11.84 3.29 -2.81
CA MET A 188 10.58 2.62 -3.11
C MET A 188 10.74 1.48 -4.14
N THR A 189 11.88 0.80 -4.18
CA THR A 189 12.11 -0.33 -5.10
C THR A 189 12.57 -1.58 -4.37
N LEU A 190 11.89 -2.70 -4.60
CA LEU A 190 12.28 -4.02 -4.12
C LEU A 190 12.96 -4.80 -5.24
N ASN A 191 14.25 -5.13 -5.07
CA ASN A 191 15.06 -5.75 -6.12
C ASN A 191 14.75 -7.25 -6.35
N GLN A 192 13.88 -7.88 -5.55
CA GLN A 192 13.46 -9.28 -5.73
C GLN A 192 12.01 -9.50 -5.24
N ILE A 193 11.10 -9.81 -6.17
CA ILE A 193 9.71 -10.21 -5.89
C ILE A 193 9.45 -11.67 -6.31
#